data_AF-A0AAW9EE84-F1
#
_entry.id   AF-A0AAW9EE84-F1
#
_cell.length_a   1.000
_cell.length_b   1.000
_cell.length_c   1.000
_cell.angle_alpha   90.00
_cell.angle_beta   90.00
_cell.angle_gamma   90.00
#
_symmetry.space_group_name_H-M   'P 1'
#
loop_
_entity.id
_entity.type
_entity.pdbx_description
1 polymer ?
#
loop_
_entity_poly.entity_id
_entity_poly.type
_entity_poly.pdbx_seq_one_letter_code
_entity_poly.pdbx_strand_id
1 'polypeptide(L)'
;DLTSAMSGHESKHYPFLTVEELPDFFKALAGYTGSPLVVLAARLLILTGVRTGELRGAFWSEFDLEKAVWEIPAERMKMKRPHLVPLST
;
A
#
# COMPACT_ATOMS: atom_id res chain seq x y z
N ASP A 1 4.98 -21.06 -34.89
CA ASP A 1 3.53 -20.83 -34.75
C ASP A 1 3.32 -19.68 -33.77
N LEU A 2 2.80 -18.55 -34.26
CA LEU A 2 2.70 -17.29 -33.49
C LEU A 2 1.36 -17.15 -32.75
N THR A 3 0.48 -18.15 -32.88
CA THR A 3 -0.88 -18.12 -32.34
C THR A 3 -0.90 -18.00 -30.81
N SER A 4 0.09 -18.57 -30.12
CA SER A 4 0.28 -18.42 -28.66
C SER A 4 0.72 -17.02 -28.22
N ALA A 5 1.32 -16.22 -29.10
CA ALA A 5 1.72 -14.83 -28.78
C ALA A 5 0.54 -13.85 -28.88
N MET A 6 -0.58 -14.28 -29.48
CA MET A 6 -1.79 -13.46 -29.69
C MET A 6 -2.88 -13.70 -28.64
N SER A 7 -2.74 -14.70 -27.76
CA SER A 7 -3.67 -14.85 -26.64
C SER A 7 -3.40 -13.77 -25.61
N GLY A 8 -4.33 -12.83 -25.46
CA GLY A 8 -4.26 -11.79 -24.44
C GLY A 8 -4.16 -12.38 -23.03
N HIS A 9 -3.55 -11.62 -22.11
CA HIS A 9 -3.52 -12.01 -20.70
C HIS A 9 -4.94 -11.97 -20.12
N GLU A 10 -5.46 -13.12 -19.67
CA GLU A 10 -6.67 -13.15 -18.84
C GLU A 10 -6.32 -12.66 -17.43
N SER A 11 -6.84 -11.48 -17.07
CA SER A 11 -6.65 -10.93 -15.73
C SER A 11 -7.56 -11.62 -14.72
N LYS A 12 -6.97 -12.25 -13.70
CA LYS A 12 -7.71 -12.70 -12.51
C LYS A 12 -7.73 -11.60 -11.46
N HIS A 13 -8.92 -11.21 -11.01
CA HIS A 13 -9.07 -10.26 -9.90
C HIS A 13 -8.71 -10.91 -8.57
N TYR A 14 -7.96 -10.18 -7.74
CA TYR A 14 -7.68 -10.59 -6.36
C TYR A 14 -8.85 -10.21 -5.45
N PRO A 15 -9.18 -11.02 -4.42
CA PRO A 15 -10.15 -10.63 -3.40
C PRO A 15 -9.74 -9.31 -2.74
N PHE A 16 -10.72 -8.47 -2.46
CA PHE A 16 -10.56 -7.18 -1.80
C PHE A 16 -11.75 -6.96 -0.85
N LEU A 17 -11.58 -6.09 0.14
CA LEU A 17 -12.65 -5.72 1.07
C LEU A 17 -13.66 -4.80 0.39
N THR A 18 -14.94 -5.13 0.51
CA THR A 18 -16.01 -4.19 0.12
C THR A 18 -16.23 -3.13 1.20
N VAL A 19 -16.95 -2.06 0.87
CA VAL A 19 -17.24 -0.97 1.81
C VAL A 19 -18.03 -1.48 3.02
N GLU A 20 -18.91 -2.45 2.81
CA GLU A 20 -19.74 -3.07 3.83
C GLU A 20 -18.92 -3.95 4.80
N GLU A 21 -17.78 -4.48 4.35
CA GLU A 21 -16.87 -5.31 5.16
C GLU A 21 -15.90 -4.47 6.00
N LEU A 22 -15.65 -3.21 5.63
CA LEU A 22 -14.70 -2.34 6.33
C LEU A 22 -14.99 -2.16 7.83
N PRO A 23 -16.24 -1.93 8.28
CA PRO A 23 -16.53 -1.75 9.70
C PRO A 23 -16.11 -2.96 10.55
N ASP A 24 -16.37 -4.17 10.07
CA ASP A 24 -16.03 -5.39 10.80
C ASP A 24 -14.53 -5.68 10.74
N PHE A 25 -13.89 -5.39 9.61
CA PHE A 25 -12.43 -5.42 9.50
C PHE A 25 -11.77 -4.48 10.52
N PHE A 26 -12.24 -3.23 10.66
CA PHE A 26 -11.66 -2.28 11.61
C PHE A 26 -11.87 -2.70 13.07
N LYS A 27 -13.02 -3.31 13.40
CA LYS A 27 -13.24 -3.91 14.72
C LYS A 27 -12.25 -5.03 14.99
N ALA A 28 -12.06 -5.93 14.03
CA ALA A 28 -11.11 -7.04 14.15
C ALA A 28 -9.67 -6.52 14.29
N LEU A 29 -9.28 -5.52 13.50
CA LEU A 29 -7.96 -4.91 13.56
C LEU A 29 -7.71 -4.19 14.89
N ALA A 30 -8.73 -3.53 15.46
CA ALA A 30 -8.63 -2.89 16.77
C ALA A 30 -8.54 -3.89 17.93
N GLY A 31 -9.17 -5.06 17.79
CA GLY A 31 -9.10 -6.16 18.76
C GLY A 31 -7.86 -7.06 18.61
N TYR A 32 -7.00 -6.81 17.61
CA TYR A 32 -5.83 -7.63 17.36
C TYR A 32 -4.78 -7.46 18.49
N THR A 33 -4.51 -8.54 19.21
CA THR A 33 -3.59 -8.57 20.37
C THR A 33 -2.14 -8.90 20.00
N GLY A 34 -1.84 -9.05 18.71
CA GLY A 34 -0.49 -9.28 18.23
C GLY A 34 0.35 -8.00 18.18
N SER A 35 1.34 -7.97 17.29
CA SER A 35 2.27 -6.85 17.20
C SER A 35 1.56 -5.52 16.87
N PRO A 36 1.74 -4.47 17.70
CA PRO A 36 1.22 -3.13 17.40
C PRO A 36 1.74 -2.58 16.07
N LEU A 37 2.95 -2.98 15.67
CA LEU A 37 3.55 -2.60 14.39
C LEU A 37 2.68 -3.06 13.20
N VAL A 38 2.09 -4.25 13.28
CA VAL A 38 1.22 -4.79 12.22
C VAL A 38 -0.06 -3.97 12.12
N VAL A 39 -0.64 -3.56 13.26
CA VAL A 39 -1.84 -2.72 13.29
C VAL A 39 -1.55 -1.36 12.67
N LEU A 40 -0.44 -0.72 13.03
CA LEU A 40 -0.02 0.57 12.48
C LEU A 40 0.29 0.47 10.98
N ALA A 41 1.00 -0.57 10.55
CA ALA A 41 1.31 -0.82 9.15
C ALA A 41 0.03 -1.02 8.31
N ALA A 42 -0.94 -1.80 8.81
CA ALA A 42 -2.21 -2.01 8.12
C ALA A 42 -3.00 -0.70 7.99
N ARG A 43 -3.07 0.10 9.05
CA ARG A 43 -3.73 1.41 9.01
C ARG A 43 -3.06 2.35 8.02
N LEU A 44 -1.73 2.41 8.02
CA LEU A 44 -0.99 3.26 7.09
C LEU A 44 -1.19 2.81 5.64
N LEU A 45 -1.20 1.51 5.35
CA LEU A 45 -1.52 0.97 4.02
C LEU A 45 -2.92 1.40 3.56
N ILE A 46 -3.91 1.34 4.44
CA ILE A 46 -5.30 1.70 4.11
C ILE A 46 -5.43 3.21 3.81
N LEU A 47 -4.74 4.04 4.58
CA LEU A 47 -4.79 5.50 4.40
C LEU A 47 -4.03 5.97 3.16
N THR A 48 -2.94 5.30 2.80
CA THR A 48 -2.00 5.78 1.77
C THR A 48 -2.07 5.01 0.45
N GLY A 49 -2.55 3.78 0.45
CA GLY A 49 -2.65 2.94 -0.75
C GLY A 49 -1.31 2.49 -1.34
N VAL A 50 -0.19 2.71 -0.64
CA VAL A 50 1.14 2.29 -1.09
C VAL A 50 1.26 0.77 -1.17
N ARG A 51 2.25 0.27 -1.91
CA ARG A 51 2.54 -1.17 -1.98
C ARG A 51 3.14 -1.65 -0.65
N THR A 52 2.88 -2.90 -0.29
CA THR A 52 3.43 -3.50 0.94
C THR A 52 4.96 -3.52 0.99
N GLY A 53 5.63 -3.61 -0.16
CA GLY A 53 7.09 -3.50 -0.26
C GLY A 53 7.62 -2.08 -0.05
N GLU A 54 6.87 -1.08 -0.50
CA GLU A 54 7.19 0.34 -0.31
C GLU A 54 7.17 0.68 1.20
N LEU A 55 6.09 0.26 1.88
CA LEU A 55 5.90 0.47 3.32
C LEU A 55 6.93 -0.26 4.19
N ARG A 56 7.20 -1.54 3.93
CA ARG A 56 8.16 -2.29 4.75
C ARG A 56 9.61 -1.85 4.56
N GLY A 57 9.93 -1.28 3.39
CA GLY A 57 11.27 -0.78 3.08
C GLY A 57 11.44 0.72 3.27
N ALA A 58 10.45 1.41 3.85
CA ALA A 58 10.47 2.86 4.01
C ALA A 58 11.56 3.30 4.98
N PHE A 59 12.20 4.43 4.68
CA PHE A 59 13.16 5.08 5.57
C PHE A 59 12.55 6.33 6.18
N TRP A 60 12.93 6.65 7.41
CA TRP A 60 12.44 7.86 8.08
C TRP A 60 12.73 9.15 7.31
N SER A 61 13.84 9.20 6.56
CA SER A 61 14.20 10.33 5.69
C SER A 61 13.23 10.56 4.53
N GLU A 62 12.36 9.61 4.22
CA GLU A 62 11.33 9.74 3.19
C GLU A 62 10.10 10.50 3.67
N PHE A 63 9.96 10.73 4.99
CA PHE A 63 8.79 11.37 5.58
C PHE A 63 9.10 12.81 5.97
N ASP A 64 8.50 13.76 5.26
CA ASP A 64 8.41 15.16 5.67
C ASP A 64 7.09 15.36 6.41
N LEU A 65 7.14 15.27 7.75
CA LEU A 65 5.96 15.39 8.60
C LEU A 65 5.47 16.84 8.72
N GLU A 66 6.32 17.84 8.47
CA GLU A 66 5.92 19.25 8.46
C GLU A 66 5.06 19.56 7.23
N LYS A 67 5.44 19.00 6.08
CA LYS A 67 4.66 19.12 4.84
C LYS A 67 3.59 18.04 4.69
N ALA A 68 3.52 17.10 5.62
CA ALA A 68 2.64 15.93 5.56
C ALA A 68 2.79 15.15 4.23
N VAL A 69 4.02 14.86 3.83
CA VAL A 69 4.32 14.09 2.61
C VAL A 69 5.30 12.97 2.91
N TRP A 70 5.02 11.80 2.36
CA TRP A 70 5.97 10.71 2.24
C TRP A 70 6.42 10.60 0.78
N GLU A 71 7.71 10.87 0.53
CA GLU A 71 8.34 10.80 -0.77
C GLU A 71 9.16 9.52 -0.92
N ILE A 72 8.66 8.58 -1.71
CA ILE A 72 9.39 7.36 -2.05
C ILE A 72 10.35 7.68 -3.21
N PRO A 73 11.65 7.44 -3.05
CA PRO A 73 12.67 7.88 -4.00
C PRO A 73 12.59 7.10 -5.32
N ALA A 74 13.01 7.74 -6.41
CA ALA A 74 12.91 7.20 -7.77
C ALA A 74 13.65 5.87 -7.94
N GLU A 75 14.74 5.66 -7.19
CA GLU A 75 15.58 4.47 -7.18
C GLU A 75 14.81 3.23 -6.70
N ARG A 76 13.78 3.41 -5.87
CA ARG A 76 12.91 2.35 -5.36
C ARG A 76 11.67 2.13 -6.25
N MET A 77 11.46 2.96 -7.28
CA MET A 77 10.27 2.95 -8.12
C MET A 77 10.54 2.38 -9.52
N LYS A 78 9.66 1.48 -10.00
CA LYS A 78 9.77 0.86 -11.33
C LYS A 78 9.87 1.87 -12.47
N MET A 79 9.14 2.99 -12.37
CA MET A 79 9.08 4.02 -13.41
C MET A 79 10.15 5.11 -13.25
N LYS A 80 11.11 4.95 -12.32
CA LYS A 80 12.19 5.92 -12.06
C LYS A 80 11.71 7.36 -11.83
N ARG A 81 10.56 7.50 -11.17
CA ARG A 81 9.99 8.78 -10.76
C ARG A 81 9.66 8.69 -9.27
N PRO A 82 9.94 9.75 -8.48
CA PRO A 82 9.52 9.78 -7.08
C PRO A 82 8.00 9.61 -6.96
N HIS A 83 7.57 8.87 -5.93
CA HIS A 83 6.15 8.74 -5.60
C HIS A 83 5.86 9.58 -4.36
N LEU A 84 5.05 10.62 -4.55
CA LEU A 84 4.62 11.50 -3.47
C LEU A 84 3.28 10.99 -2.92
N VAL A 85 3.26 10.70 -1.63
CA VAL A 85 2.12 10.17 -0.90
C VAL A 85 1.74 11.20 0.16
N PRO A 86 0.59 11.88 0.03
CA PRO A 86 0.09 12.78 1.06
C PRO A 86 -0.22 12.02 2.35
N LEU A 87 0.13 12.60 3.49
CA LEU A 87 -0.19 12.07 4.80
C LEU A 87 -1.42 12.80 5.36
N SER A 88 -2.31 12.05 6.02
CA SER A 88 -3.48 12.65 6.67
C SER A 88 -3.04 13.46 7.90
N THR A 89 -3.47 14.72 7.95
CA THR A 89 -3.27 15.66 9.07
C THR A 89 -4.49 15.75 9.96
#